data_AF-Q5BX94-F1
#
_entry.id   AF-Q5BX94-F1
#
_cell.length_a   1.000
_cell.length_b   1.000
_cell.length_c   1.000
_cell.angle_alpha   90.00
_cell.angle_beta   90.00
_cell.angle_gamma   90.00
#
_symmetry.space_group_name_H-M   'P 1'
#
loop_
_entity.id
_entity.type
_entity.pdbx_description
1 polymer ?
#
loop_
_entity_poly.entity_id
_entity_poly.type
_entity_poly.pdbx_seq_one_letter_code
_entity_poly.pdbx_strand_id
1 'polypeptide(L)'
;KKRYANVIAYDHSRVVLQSIDCVPGSDYINANYIDGYRRMNAYIATQGPTPETFSDFWRMIWEQRVSIIVMMTKLEERSRIKCDQYWPSRGPESFASGLLLVKPIDTIELAYYTIRTFHLTARGIEDECREVKHFQFTGWPDHGVPEYPIPLLLFIRRVSSHISIDYK
;
A
#
# COMPACT_ATOMS: atom_id res chain seq x y z
N LYS A 1 16.10 -4.50 3.31
CA LYS A 1 14.72 -3.98 3.14
C LYS A 1 14.44 -3.41 1.73
N LYS A 2 15.11 -3.87 0.66
CA LYS A 2 14.87 -3.40 -0.73
C LYS A 2 14.57 -4.62 -1.60
N ARG A 3 13.54 -4.58 -2.45
CA ARG A 3 13.23 -5.67 -3.39
C ARG A 3 14.25 -5.74 -4.53
N TYR A 4 14.63 -4.58 -5.06
CA TYR A 4 15.66 -4.45 -6.09
C TYR A 4 16.80 -3.58 -5.57
N ALA A 5 18.04 -4.08 -5.67
CA ALA A 5 19.20 -3.39 -5.10
C ALA A 5 19.45 -2.02 -5.74
N ASN A 6 19.13 -1.90 -7.03
CA ASN A 6 19.28 -0.71 -7.86
C ASN A 6 18.09 0.28 -7.79
N VAL A 7 17.03 -0.04 -7.04
CA VAL A 7 15.91 0.87 -6.80
C VAL A 7 15.91 1.25 -5.32
N ILE A 8 16.33 2.48 -5.04
CA ILE A 8 16.51 3.01 -3.69
C ILE A 8 15.63 4.23 -3.47
N ALA A 9 15.28 4.51 -2.22
CA ALA A 9 14.61 5.73 -1.83
C ALA A 9 15.63 6.86 -1.64
N TYR A 10 15.39 8.02 -2.24
CA TYR A 10 16.21 9.21 -1.99
C TYR A 10 15.95 9.79 -0.60
N ASP A 11 17.01 10.15 0.12
CA ASP A 11 16.92 10.56 1.53
C ASP A 11 16.06 11.81 1.77
N HIS A 12 16.10 12.79 0.86
CA HIS A 12 15.38 14.07 1.04
C HIS A 12 13.86 13.95 0.98
N SER A 13 13.33 12.86 0.41
CA SER A 13 11.88 12.65 0.21
C SER A 13 11.41 11.30 0.73
N ARG A 14 12.28 10.50 1.37
CA ARG A 14 11.90 9.17 1.87
C ARG A 14 10.86 9.30 2.98
N VAL A 15 9.96 8.33 3.04
CA VAL A 15 9.10 8.16 4.21
C VAL A 15 9.96 7.65 5.37
N VAL A 16 9.89 8.33 6.51
CA VAL A 16 10.62 7.97 7.72
C VAL A 16 9.61 7.42 8.72
N LEU A 17 9.77 6.16 9.12
CA LEU A 17 8.94 5.55 10.14
C LEU A 17 9.42 5.95 11.54
N GLN A 18 8.53 5.91 12.53
CA GLN A 18 8.92 6.12 13.93
C GLN A 18 9.99 5.10 14.32
N SER A 19 11.12 5.55 14.87
CA SER A 19 12.18 4.64 15.30
C SER A 19 11.72 3.77 16.45
N ILE A 20 12.09 2.49 16.40
CA ILE A 20 11.88 1.53 17.47
C ILE A 20 13.15 1.51 18.32
N ASP A 21 13.00 1.70 19.63
CA ASP A 21 14.11 1.70 20.58
C ASP A 21 14.95 0.42 20.43
N CYS A 22 16.27 0.60 20.47
CA CYS A 22 17.25 -0.48 20.34
C CYS A 22 17.21 -1.27 19.02
N VAL A 23 16.50 -0.81 17.99
CA VAL A 23 16.47 -1.43 16.65
C VAL A 23 17.03 -0.45 15.59
N PRO A 24 18.33 -0.50 15.30
CA PRO A 24 18.94 0.34 14.26
C PRO A 24 18.28 0.14 12.89
N GLY A 25 18.02 1.24 12.16
CA GLY A 25 17.39 1.20 10.84
C GLY A 25 15.90 0.81 10.84
N SER A 26 15.25 0.84 12.00
CA SER A 26 13.80 0.65 12.13
C SER A 26 12.99 1.78 11.50
N ASP A 27 13.58 2.96 11.28
CA ASP A 27 12.95 4.10 10.61
C ASP A 27 12.88 3.97 9.08
N TYR A 28 13.63 3.02 8.50
CA TYR A 28 13.76 2.87 7.05
C TYR A 28 12.65 2.00 6.45
N ILE A 29 12.01 2.54 5.40
CA ILE A 29 11.23 1.82 4.41
C ILE A 29 11.59 2.36 3.01
N ASN A 30 11.57 1.51 1.98
CA ASN A 30 11.85 1.92 0.60
C ASN A 30 10.61 2.58 -0.03
N ALA A 31 10.33 3.81 0.40
CA ALA A 31 9.19 4.61 -0.04
C ALA A 31 9.56 6.10 -0.06
N ASN A 32 8.98 6.86 -0.99
CA ASN A 32 9.15 8.30 -1.11
C ASN A 32 7.80 9.00 -1.20
N TYR A 33 7.71 10.19 -0.60
CA TYR A 33 6.60 11.10 -0.86
C TYR A 33 6.71 11.66 -2.29
N ILE A 34 5.57 11.80 -2.95
CA ILE A 34 5.45 12.35 -4.29
C ILE A 34 4.38 13.43 -4.27
N ASP A 35 4.72 14.59 -4.81
CA ASP A 35 3.78 15.70 -4.96
C ASP A 35 2.71 15.37 -6.01
N GLY A 36 1.49 15.82 -5.72
CA GLY A 36 0.38 15.83 -6.66
C GLY A 36 0.13 17.22 -7.20
N TYR A 37 -0.89 17.34 -8.05
CA TYR A 37 -1.29 18.64 -8.57
C TYR A 37 -1.72 19.58 -7.42
N ARG A 38 -0.90 20.61 -7.16
CA ARG A 38 -1.10 21.61 -6.09
C ARG A 38 -1.22 21.02 -4.67
N ARG A 39 -0.65 19.83 -4.44
CA ARG A 39 -0.65 19.18 -3.14
C ARG A 39 0.72 18.54 -2.91
N MET A 40 1.50 19.10 -1.99
CA MET A 40 2.77 18.48 -1.58
C MET A 40 2.50 17.15 -0.88
N ASN A 41 3.40 16.18 -1.06
CA ASN A 41 3.34 14.85 -0.43
C ASN A 41 1.96 14.16 -0.61
N ALA A 42 1.33 14.34 -1.77
CA ALA A 42 0.00 13.82 -2.05
C ALA A 42 -0.05 12.29 -2.11
N TYR A 43 1.06 11.66 -2.51
CA TYR A 43 1.18 10.23 -2.68
C TYR A 43 2.43 9.70 -1.97
N ILE A 44 2.42 8.40 -1.71
CA ILE A 44 3.61 7.64 -1.31
C ILE A 44 3.86 6.59 -2.40
N ALA A 45 5.00 6.70 -3.08
CA ALA A 45 5.47 5.67 -4.00
C ALA A 45 6.35 4.70 -3.21
N THR A 46 6.05 3.40 -3.30
CA THR A 46 6.79 2.35 -2.59
C THR A 46 6.91 1.09 -3.44
N GLN A 47 7.89 0.26 -3.14
CA GLN A 47 8.03 -1.06 -3.75
C GLN A 47 6.89 -2.01 -3.33
N GLY A 48 6.69 -3.09 -4.09
CA GLY A 48 5.92 -4.23 -3.60
C GLY A 48 6.55 -4.80 -2.32
N PRO A 49 5.85 -4.83 -1.17
CA PRO A 49 6.41 -5.28 0.10
C PRO A 49 6.97 -6.71 -0.01
N THR A 50 8.13 -6.97 0.60
CA THR A 50 8.71 -8.32 0.75
C THR A 50 8.31 -8.91 2.10
N PRO A 51 8.40 -10.23 2.32
CA PRO A 51 8.03 -10.85 3.60
C PRO A 51 8.67 -10.19 4.83
N GLU A 52 9.92 -9.74 4.73
CA GLU A 52 10.65 -9.09 5.81
C GLU A 52 10.21 -7.64 6.06
N THR A 53 9.42 -7.05 5.15
CA THR A 53 8.99 -5.65 5.17
C THR A 53 7.48 -5.46 5.27
N PHE A 54 6.69 -6.54 5.37
CA PHE A 54 5.24 -6.45 5.56
C PHE A 54 4.87 -5.65 6.81
N SER A 55 5.58 -5.87 7.91
CA SER A 55 5.36 -5.13 9.16
C SER A 55 5.68 -3.64 9.01
N ASP A 56 6.78 -3.29 8.36
CA ASP A 56 7.14 -1.89 8.10
C ASP A 56 6.12 -1.23 7.14
N PHE A 57 5.62 -1.97 6.15
CA PHE A 57 4.61 -1.47 5.22
C PHE A 57 3.31 -1.13 5.94
N TRP A 58 2.72 -2.05 6.71
CA TRP A 58 1.47 -1.77 7.42
C TRP A 58 1.64 -0.72 8.50
N ARG A 59 2.81 -0.67 9.15
CA ARG A 59 3.16 0.41 10.06
C ARG A 59 3.23 1.76 9.35
N MET A 60 3.79 1.85 8.14
CA MET A 60 3.74 3.05 7.30
C MET A 60 2.29 3.48 7.03
N ILE A 61 1.42 2.54 6.63
CA ILE A 61 0.00 2.82 6.36
C ILE A 61 -0.68 3.41 7.61
N TRP A 62 -0.40 2.84 8.78
CA TRP A 62 -0.90 3.36 10.05
C TRP A 62 -0.31 4.73 10.40
N GLU A 63 1.01 4.88 10.50
CA GLU A 63 1.66 6.13 10.90
C GLU A 63 1.29 7.31 9.98
N GLN A 64 1.18 7.05 8.66
CA GLN A 64 0.83 8.05 7.65
C GLN A 64 -0.67 8.25 7.45
N ARG A 65 -1.52 7.57 8.24
CA ARG A 65 -2.99 7.63 8.13
C ARG A 65 -3.51 7.38 6.71
N VAL A 66 -2.88 6.45 5.99
CA VAL A 66 -3.27 6.11 4.62
C VAL A 66 -4.60 5.34 4.65
N SER A 67 -5.59 5.82 3.92
CA SER A 67 -6.90 5.17 3.76
C SER A 67 -7.05 4.42 2.44
N ILE A 68 -6.17 4.66 1.47
CA ILE A 68 -6.23 4.07 0.12
C ILE A 68 -4.85 3.53 -0.27
N ILE A 69 -4.81 2.26 -0.63
CA ILE A 69 -3.65 1.61 -1.25
C ILE A 69 -3.98 1.32 -2.70
N VAL A 70 -3.08 1.69 -3.62
CA VAL A 70 -3.21 1.40 -5.05
C VAL A 70 -2.08 0.47 -5.46
N MET A 71 -2.42 -0.78 -5.78
CA MET A 71 -1.50 -1.81 -6.25
C MET A 71 -1.62 -1.96 -7.77
N MET A 72 -0.54 -1.64 -8.49
CA MET A 72 -0.52 -1.59 -9.96
C MET A 72 0.01 -2.87 -10.63
N THR A 73 0.07 -3.99 -9.90
CA THR A 73 0.66 -5.26 -10.38
C THR A 73 -0.13 -6.46 -9.90
N LYS A 74 -0.01 -7.58 -10.63
CA LYS A 74 -0.34 -8.91 -10.09
C LYS A 74 0.74 -9.38 -9.11
N LEU A 75 0.43 -10.41 -8.32
CA LEU A 75 1.43 -11.05 -7.46
C LEU A 75 2.51 -11.75 -8.30
N GLU A 76 2.07 -12.41 -9.37
CA GLU A 76 2.92 -13.17 -10.27
C GLU A 76 2.57 -12.84 -11.72
N GLU A 77 3.59 -12.69 -12.55
CA GLU A 77 3.47 -12.52 -13.99
C GLU A 77 4.48 -13.45 -14.68
N ARG A 78 3.98 -14.35 -15.54
CA ARG A 78 4.77 -15.39 -16.22
C ARG A 78 5.71 -16.15 -15.27
N SER A 79 5.19 -16.63 -14.14
CA SER A 79 5.97 -17.39 -13.16
C SER A 79 7.08 -16.61 -12.46
N ARG A 80 7.05 -15.27 -12.55
CA ARG A 80 7.91 -14.39 -11.78
C ARG A 80 7.09 -13.63 -10.76
N ILE A 81 7.48 -13.75 -9.50
CA ILE A 81 6.91 -12.98 -8.40
C ILE A 81 7.25 -11.51 -8.60
N LYS A 82 6.24 -10.67 -8.79
CA LYS A 82 6.35 -9.21 -8.88
C LYS A 82 6.08 -8.54 -7.52
N CYS A 83 5.17 -9.12 -6.75
CA CYS A 83 4.87 -8.69 -5.38
C CYS A 83 4.44 -9.88 -4.54
N ASP A 84 4.84 -9.91 -3.28
CA ASP A 84 4.36 -10.89 -2.33
C ASP A 84 3.00 -10.43 -1.77
N GLN A 85 2.16 -11.38 -1.35
CA GLN A 85 0.87 -11.05 -0.76
C GLN A 85 1.08 -10.54 0.66
N TYR A 86 0.95 -9.23 0.85
CA TYR A 86 1.15 -8.56 2.14
C TYR A 86 -0.14 -8.39 2.94
N TRP A 87 -1.26 -8.93 2.47
CA TRP A 87 -2.56 -8.79 3.13
C TRP A 87 -3.15 -10.16 3.51
N PRO A 88 -3.97 -10.21 4.58
CA PRO A 88 -4.67 -11.42 4.96
C PRO A 88 -5.84 -11.74 4.01
N SER A 89 -6.07 -13.03 3.74
CA SER A 89 -7.19 -13.51 2.91
C SER A 89 -8.23 -14.38 3.62
N ARG A 90 -7.95 -14.90 4.83
CA ARG A 90 -8.88 -15.81 5.56
C ARG A 90 -9.32 -15.30 6.93
N GLY A 91 -8.56 -14.41 7.56
CA GLY A 91 -8.85 -13.89 8.90
C GLY A 91 -7.91 -12.77 9.30
N PRO A 92 -8.07 -12.17 10.48
CA PRO A 92 -7.17 -11.13 10.96
C PRO A 92 -5.72 -11.61 11.04
N GLU A 93 -4.78 -10.76 10.64
CA GLU A 93 -3.35 -11.02 10.74
C GLU A 93 -2.66 -9.86 11.47
N SER A 94 -1.70 -10.22 12.32
CA SER A 94 -0.97 -9.27 13.17
C SER A 94 0.38 -8.90 12.54
N PHE A 95 0.65 -7.61 12.47
CA PHE A 95 1.88 -7.01 11.96
C PHE A 95 2.56 -6.18 13.06
N ALA A 96 3.79 -5.74 12.79
CA ALA A 96 4.59 -4.92 13.70
C ALA A 96 4.69 -5.54 15.11
N SER A 97 5.06 -6.83 15.17
CA SER A 97 5.19 -7.59 16.43
C SER A 97 3.89 -7.63 17.27
N GLY A 98 2.72 -7.64 16.61
CA GLY A 98 1.42 -7.68 17.26
C GLY A 98 0.87 -6.31 17.68
N LEU A 99 1.52 -5.22 17.29
CA LEU A 99 1.04 -3.87 17.56
C LEU A 99 -0.08 -3.44 16.61
N LEU A 100 -0.17 -4.05 15.43
CA LEU A 100 -1.15 -3.67 14.42
C LEU A 100 -1.88 -4.91 13.92
N LEU A 101 -3.20 -4.92 14.04
CA LEU A 101 -4.05 -5.98 13.51
C LEU A 101 -4.71 -5.51 12.23
N VAL A 102 -4.58 -6.28 11.15
CA VAL A 102 -5.25 -6.03 9.87
C VAL A 102 -6.31 -7.09 9.68
N LYS A 103 -7.57 -6.68 9.59
CA LYS A 103 -8.72 -7.57 9.40
C LYS A 103 -9.32 -7.38 8.01
N PRO A 104 -9.43 -8.43 7.18
CA PRO A 104 -10.18 -8.35 5.93
C PRO A 104 -11.68 -8.23 6.23
N ILE A 105 -12.36 -7.31 5.54
CA ILE A 105 -13.79 -7.02 5.72
C ILE A 105 -14.58 -7.42 4.48
N ASP A 106 -14.11 -7.01 3.31
CA ASP A 106 -14.82 -7.23 2.05
C ASP A 106 -13.82 -7.39 0.89
N THR A 107 -14.24 -8.09 -0.15
CA THR A 107 -13.49 -8.24 -1.41
C THR A 107 -14.46 -8.25 -2.58
N ILE A 108 -14.26 -7.30 -3.50
CA ILE A 108 -15.04 -7.17 -4.74
C ILE A 108 -14.10 -7.40 -5.91
N GLU A 109 -14.33 -8.46 -6.65
CA GLU A 109 -13.58 -8.80 -7.87
C GLU A 109 -14.33 -8.30 -9.10
N LEU A 110 -13.64 -7.50 -9.92
CA LEU A 110 -14.13 -6.97 -11.19
C LEU A 110 -13.17 -7.38 -12.31
N ALA A 111 -13.59 -7.19 -13.56
CA ALA A 111 -12.86 -7.68 -14.73
C ALA A 111 -11.39 -7.21 -14.80
N TYR A 112 -11.11 -5.96 -14.40
CA TYR A 112 -9.78 -5.35 -14.55
C TYR A 112 -9.12 -4.95 -13.23
N TYR A 113 -9.82 -5.12 -12.10
CA TYR A 113 -9.29 -4.80 -10.79
C TYR A 113 -10.06 -5.47 -9.66
N THR A 114 -9.40 -5.61 -8.51
CA THR A 114 -10.00 -6.10 -7.26
C THR A 114 -9.97 -4.99 -6.23
N ILE A 115 -11.06 -4.82 -5.49
CA ILE A 115 -11.12 -3.93 -4.32
C ILE A 115 -11.17 -4.80 -3.07
N ARG A 116 -10.31 -4.54 -2.10
CA ARG A 116 -10.37 -5.15 -0.77
C ARG A 116 -10.56 -4.06 0.27
N THR A 117 -11.38 -4.32 1.28
CA THR A 117 -11.56 -3.42 2.43
C THR A 117 -10.94 -4.09 3.64
N PHE A 118 -10.09 -3.35 4.35
CA PHE A 118 -9.44 -3.78 5.57
C PHE A 118 -9.79 -2.85 6.72
N HIS A 119 -9.93 -3.40 7.92
CA HIS A 119 -9.93 -2.62 9.16
C HIS A 119 -8.60 -2.81 9.87
N LEU A 120 -7.97 -1.71 10.23
CA LEU A 120 -6.75 -1.66 11.01
C LEU A 120 -7.08 -1.23 12.43
N THR A 121 -6.56 -1.96 13.42
CA THR A 121 -6.59 -1.57 14.83
C THR A 121 -5.20 -1.66 15.42
N ALA A 122 -4.81 -0.65 16.21
CA ALA A 122 -3.53 -0.65 16.90
C ALA A 122 -3.70 -1.01 18.37
N ARG A 123 -2.79 -1.84 18.89
CA ARG A 123 -2.78 -2.22 20.29
C ARG A 123 -2.52 -1.00 21.17
N GLY A 124 -3.34 -0.82 22.21
CA GLY A 124 -3.25 0.33 23.12
C GLY A 124 -4.00 1.57 22.65
N ILE A 125 -4.70 1.50 21.51
CA ILE A 125 -5.59 2.55 21.01
C ILE A 125 -6.98 1.94 20.82
N GLU A 126 -7.71 1.79 21.92
CA GLU A 126 -8.90 0.92 22.00
C GLU A 126 -10.11 1.43 21.18
N ASP A 127 -10.14 2.71 20.81
CA ASP A 127 -11.24 3.33 20.05
C ASP A 127 -10.90 3.70 18.60
N GLU A 128 -9.68 3.42 18.14
CA GLU A 128 -9.28 3.77 16.78
C GLU A 128 -9.31 2.56 15.84
N CYS A 129 -10.36 2.49 15.03
CA CYS A 129 -10.45 1.58 13.90
C CYS A 129 -10.36 2.39 12.59
N ARG A 130 -9.38 2.07 11.75
CA ARG A 130 -9.19 2.76 10.47
C ARG A 130 -9.56 1.83 9.31
N GLU A 131 -10.44 2.30 8.44
CA GLU A 131 -10.74 1.61 7.19
C GLU A 131 -9.65 1.93 6.14
N VAL A 132 -9.12 0.89 5.50
CA VAL A 132 -8.19 1.00 4.37
C VAL A 132 -8.77 0.25 3.17
N LYS A 133 -8.95 0.95 2.06
CA LYS A 133 -9.34 0.35 0.78
C LYS A 133 -8.10 0.06 -0.08
N HIS A 134 -7.96 -1.18 -0.51
CA HIS A 134 -6.90 -1.63 -1.37
C HIS A 134 -7.43 -1.92 -2.77
N PHE A 135 -6.98 -1.15 -3.74
CA PHE A 135 -7.34 -1.24 -5.15
C PHE A 135 -6.21 -1.90 -5.92
N GLN A 136 -6.44 -3.10 -6.44
CA GLN A 136 -5.46 -3.83 -7.24
C GLN A 136 -5.85 -3.81 -8.71
N PHE A 137 -5.11 -3.09 -9.55
CA PHE A 137 -5.30 -3.14 -10.99
C PHE A 137 -4.66 -4.41 -11.57
N THR A 138 -5.47 -5.24 -12.22
CA THR A 138 -5.06 -6.53 -12.80
C THR A 138 -5.09 -6.53 -14.33
N GLY A 139 -5.55 -5.43 -14.94
CA GLY A 139 -5.60 -5.24 -16.38
C GLY A 139 -4.27 -4.81 -17.03
N TRP A 140 -3.19 -4.64 -16.26
CA TRP A 140 -1.88 -4.30 -16.82
C TRP A 140 -1.19 -5.54 -17.42
N PRO A 141 -0.68 -5.49 -18.66
CA PRO A 141 0.03 -6.61 -19.29
C PRO A 141 1.50 -6.69 -18.82
N ASP A 142 2.05 -7.91 -18.76
CA ASP A 142 3.45 -8.15 -18.32
C ASP A 142 4.50 -7.46 -19.20
N HIS A 143 4.22 -7.30 -20.51
CA HIS A 143 5.07 -6.50 -21.40
C HIS A 143 4.29 -5.32 -21.97
N GLY A 144 4.93 -4.16 -21.94
CA GLY A 144 4.40 -2.93 -22.51
C GLY A 144 3.37 -2.26 -21.62
N VAL A 145 2.33 -1.72 -22.26
CA VAL A 145 1.26 -0.96 -21.63
C VAL A 145 -0.08 -1.51 -22.07
N PRO A 146 -1.18 -1.26 -21.33
CA PRO A 146 -2.52 -1.62 -21.78
C PRO A 146 -2.79 -1.11 -23.21
N GLU A 147 -3.39 -1.97 -24.05
CA GLU A 147 -3.72 -1.63 -25.45
C GLU A 147 -4.66 -0.42 -25.53
N TYR A 148 -5.61 -0.33 -24.59
CA TYR A 148 -6.54 0.78 -24.48
C TYR A 148 -6.46 1.41 -23.09
N PRO A 149 -6.56 2.74 -22.98
CA PRO A 149 -6.48 3.44 -21.69
C PRO A 149 -7.75 3.30 -20.85
N ILE A 150 -8.87 2.86 -21.45
CA ILE A 150 -10.20 2.88 -20.82
C ILE A 150 -10.23 2.13 -19.47
N PRO A 151 -9.72 0.89 -19.33
CA PRO A 151 -9.74 0.18 -18.06
C PRO A 151 -8.97 0.92 -16.95
N LEU A 152 -7.83 1.52 -17.31
CA LEU A 152 -7.01 2.30 -16.38
C LEU A 152 -7.72 3.60 -15.97
N LEU A 153 -8.35 4.31 -16.91
CA LEU A 153 -9.11 5.53 -16.61
C LEU A 153 -10.30 5.24 -15.70
N LEU A 154 -11.04 4.15 -15.93
CA LEU A 154 -12.13 3.73 -15.07
C LEU A 154 -11.64 3.36 -13.67
N PHE A 155 -10.49 2.69 -13.58
CA PHE A 155 -9.83 2.38 -12.32
C PHE A 155 -9.44 3.65 -11.55
N ILE A 156 -8.76 4.61 -12.21
CA ILE A 156 -8.39 5.90 -11.60
C ILE A 156 -9.63 6.66 -11.12
N ARG A 157 -10.70 6.70 -11.92
CA ARG A 157 -11.97 7.34 -11.52
C ARG A 157 -12.59 6.66 -10.31
N ARG A 158 -12.53 5.33 -10.23
CA ARG A 158 -13.02 4.56 -9.09
C ARG A 158 -12.19 4.79 -7.83
N VAL A 159 -10.86 4.87 -7.93
CA VAL A 159 -9.99 5.24 -6.79
C VAL A 159 -10.31 6.67 -6.34
N SER A 160 -10.40 7.61 -7.30
CA SER A 160 -10.60 9.03 -7.01
C SER A 160 -11.93 9.32 -6.32
N SER A 161 -12.98 8.53 -6.58
CA SER A 161 -14.28 8.69 -5.90
C SER A 161 -14.24 8.36 -4.41
N HIS A 162 -13.15 7.78 -3.90
CA HIS A 162 -12.95 7.45 -2.48
C HIS A 162 -11.94 8.38 -1.80
N ILE A 163 -11.28 9.27 -2.55
CA ILE A 163 -10.46 10.31 -1.96
C ILE A 163 -11.43 11.36 -1.41
N SER A 164 -11.54 11.46 -0.08
CA SER A 164 -12.24 12.59 0.55
C SER A 164 -11.55 13.87 0.09
N ILE A 165 -12.23 14.63 -0.77
CA ILE A 165 -11.72 15.91 -1.23
C ILE A 165 -12.11 16.94 -0.16
N ASP A 166 -11.30 17.03 0.89
CA ASP A 166 -11.30 18.20 1.76
C ASP A 166 -10.62 19.34 0.99
N TYR A 167 -11.36 20.01 0.11
CA TYR A 167 -10.99 21.37 -0.28
C TYR A 167 -11.20 22.26 0.95
N LYS A 168 -10.13 22.53 1.69
CA LYS A 168 -10.03 23.74 2.51
C LYS A 168 -9.42 24.85 1.69
#